data_AF-A0A9X4QS53-F1
#
_entry.id   AF-A0A9X4QS53-F1
#
_cell.length_a   1.000
_cell.length_b   1.000
_cell.length_c   1.000
_cell.angle_alpha   90.00
_cell.angle_beta   90.00
_cell.angle_gamma   90.00
#
_symmetry.space_group_name_H-M   'P 1'
#
loop_
_entity.id
_entity.type
_entity.pdbx_description
1 polymer ?
#
loop_
_entity_poly.entity_id
_entity_poly.type
_entity_poly.pdbx_seq_one_letter_code
_entity_poly.pdbx_strand_id
1 'polypeptide(L)'
;MGQIFISGDAQPSDVAAPKKFSAGTNYQAAGTLPDRRGYPAVGQYVSAVSAMSDSGGNIVMEPPLGIYGPGKNAGNFGTLIANDPNFVPANWPSNKTMFGTPGTMPSYPLGTNITNVWADGLGNISFGFPVGAYLQGGGFGNPGTTEVHNFDPNHKASNILSGVTILGVNGTAIAGRPWASGTSTSLSSQWQAYYPDNSSYYMGYRVQGSSFSFNPSVVVISGDNDYCVFFTGGFKIGQSTSMVVHGYHFGQSWLAQVDHVFVAVRPGFFGLPVKYPSTTYNWFAVA
;
A
#
# COMPACT_ATOMS: atom_id res chain seq x y z
N MET A 1 30.03 -73.79 -53.30
CA MET A 1 29.95 -73.34 -51.89
C MET A 1 28.54 -73.67 -51.40
N GLY A 2 28.40 -74.62 -50.47
CA GLY A 2 27.10 -74.91 -49.86
C GLY A 2 26.83 -73.90 -48.75
N GLN A 3 25.68 -73.23 -48.78
CA GLN A 3 25.24 -72.34 -47.71
C GLN A 3 24.52 -73.20 -46.65
N ILE A 4 24.97 -73.13 -45.40
CA ILE A 4 24.29 -73.78 -44.27
C ILE A 4 23.13 -72.88 -43.86
N PHE A 5 21.91 -73.41 -43.94
CA PHE A 5 20.71 -72.77 -43.41
C PHE A 5 20.50 -73.19 -41.97
N ILE A 6 20.77 -72.29 -41.03
CA ILE A 6 20.35 -72.46 -39.63
C ILE A 6 19.02 -71.71 -39.51
N SER A 7 17.95 -72.42 -39.16
CA SER A 7 16.63 -71.81 -39.01
C SER A 7 16.59 -70.89 -37.80
N GLY A 8 16.51 -69.58 -38.04
CA GLY A 8 16.02 -68.60 -37.07
C GLY A 8 14.54 -68.30 -37.28
N ASP A 9 13.91 -67.65 -36.31
CA ASP A 9 12.49 -67.24 -36.31
C ASP A 9 12.29 -65.72 -36.49
N ALA A 10 13.38 -64.96 -36.64
CA ALA A 10 13.36 -63.52 -36.85
C ALA A 10 12.43 -63.11 -38.01
N GLN A 11 11.64 -62.07 -37.77
CA GLN A 11 10.80 -61.40 -38.75
C GLN A 11 11.47 -60.11 -39.23
N PRO A 12 11.01 -59.52 -40.36
CA PRO A 12 11.53 -58.23 -40.81
C PRO A 12 11.46 -57.14 -39.73
N SER A 13 10.44 -57.15 -38.89
CA SER A 13 10.27 -56.24 -37.75
C SER A 13 11.37 -56.33 -36.69
N ASP A 14 12.17 -57.40 -36.69
CA ASP A 14 13.19 -57.65 -35.65
C ASP A 14 14.58 -57.22 -36.12
N VAL A 15 14.70 -56.80 -37.39
CA VAL A 15 15.97 -56.45 -38.04
C VAL A 15 15.98 -54.99 -38.45
N ALA A 16 17.02 -54.26 -38.06
CA ALA A 16 17.19 -52.83 -38.39
C ALA A 16 17.25 -52.60 -39.90
N ALA A 17 16.41 -51.70 -40.41
CA ALA A 17 16.52 -51.21 -41.78
C ALA A 17 17.85 -50.43 -41.97
N PRO A 18 18.53 -50.52 -43.13
CA PRO A 18 18.18 -51.30 -44.33
C PRO A 18 18.86 -52.68 -44.37
N LYS A 19 19.30 -53.25 -43.24
CA LYS A 19 20.06 -54.51 -43.25
C LYS A 19 19.19 -55.65 -43.77
N LYS A 20 19.79 -56.54 -44.56
CA LYS A 20 19.17 -57.79 -44.99
C LYS A 20 19.49 -58.91 -44.01
N PHE A 21 18.59 -59.88 -43.91
CA PHE A 21 18.77 -61.07 -43.09
C PHE A 21 18.17 -62.30 -43.78
N SER A 22 18.43 -63.49 -43.24
CA SER A 22 17.75 -64.71 -43.67
C SER A 22 17.40 -65.57 -42.45
N ALA A 23 16.11 -65.83 -42.25
CA ALA A 23 15.59 -66.63 -41.13
C ALA A 23 14.23 -67.25 -41.54
N GLY A 24 14.02 -68.54 -41.23
CA GLY A 24 12.79 -69.25 -41.61
C GLY A 24 12.49 -69.14 -43.12
N THR A 25 11.32 -68.62 -43.45
CA THR A 25 10.86 -68.36 -44.83
C THR A 25 11.31 -67.00 -45.39
N ASN A 26 11.90 -66.13 -44.55
CA ASN A 26 12.38 -64.82 -44.95
C ASN A 26 13.78 -64.95 -45.55
N TYR A 27 13.90 -65.13 -46.87
CA TYR A 27 15.19 -65.22 -47.56
C TYR A 27 15.64 -63.86 -48.11
N GLN A 28 16.83 -63.40 -47.73
CA GLN A 28 17.39 -62.09 -48.11
C GLN A 28 16.41 -60.92 -47.87
N ALA A 29 15.50 -61.07 -46.90
CA ALA A 29 14.50 -60.07 -46.57
C ALA A 29 15.16 -58.82 -46.00
N ALA A 30 14.62 -57.65 -46.32
CA ALA A 30 15.05 -56.39 -45.71
C ALA A 30 14.40 -56.26 -44.32
N GLY A 31 15.21 -55.88 -43.33
CA GLY A 31 14.71 -55.48 -42.03
C GLY A 31 13.86 -54.20 -42.13
N THR A 32 12.81 -54.13 -41.33
CA THR A 32 11.86 -53.02 -41.27
C THR A 32 11.90 -52.27 -39.94
N LEU A 33 12.71 -52.70 -38.97
CA LEU A 33 12.84 -52.02 -37.69
C LEU A 33 13.50 -50.63 -37.90
N PRO A 34 12.83 -49.53 -37.52
CA PRO A 34 13.40 -48.20 -37.71
C PRO A 34 14.67 -48.00 -36.88
N ASP A 35 15.78 -47.61 -37.54
CA ASP A 35 16.99 -47.19 -36.83
C ASP A 35 16.82 -45.76 -36.32
N ARG A 36 16.76 -45.62 -34.99
CA ARG A 36 16.65 -44.33 -34.29
C ARG A 36 17.92 -43.94 -33.52
N ARG A 37 19.02 -44.67 -33.68
CA ARG A 37 20.28 -44.40 -32.96
C ARG A 37 21.01 -43.15 -33.47
N GLY A 38 20.64 -42.66 -34.65
CA GLY A 38 21.25 -41.48 -35.27
C GLY A 38 20.34 -40.78 -36.28
N TYR A 39 19.03 -40.80 -36.06
CA TYR A 39 18.02 -40.37 -37.05
C TYR A 39 17.69 -38.88 -36.94
N PRO A 40 17.90 -38.08 -38.00
CA PRO A 40 19.15 -37.75 -38.66
C PRO A 40 19.66 -36.34 -38.26
N ALA A 41 20.84 -36.00 -38.78
CA ALA A 41 21.59 -34.75 -38.62
C ALA A 41 20.89 -33.43 -39.05
N VAL A 42 19.55 -33.34 -39.01
CA VAL A 42 18.75 -32.17 -39.41
C VAL A 42 17.48 -32.04 -38.53
N GLY A 43 17.62 -31.93 -37.21
CA GLY A 43 16.56 -31.39 -36.33
C GLY A 43 15.23 -32.17 -36.26
N GLN A 44 15.17 -33.44 -36.66
CA GLN A 44 13.94 -34.24 -36.53
C GLN A 44 13.91 -34.95 -35.18
N TYR A 45 13.26 -34.34 -34.20
CA TYR A 45 12.96 -35.01 -32.93
C TYR A 45 11.78 -35.98 -33.11
N VAL A 46 11.88 -37.17 -32.54
CA VAL A 46 10.76 -38.10 -32.42
C VAL A 46 10.17 -37.95 -31.02
N SER A 47 8.87 -37.71 -30.93
CA SER A 47 8.19 -37.65 -29.63
C SER A 47 8.28 -38.98 -28.90
N ALA A 48 8.64 -38.94 -27.62
CA ALA A 48 8.54 -40.09 -26.73
C ALA A 48 7.08 -40.55 -26.62
N VAL A 49 6.87 -41.85 -26.40
CA VAL A 49 5.53 -42.41 -26.13
C VAL A 49 5.00 -41.89 -24.80
N SER A 50 5.89 -41.78 -23.80
CA SER A 50 5.60 -41.18 -22.51
C SER A 50 6.88 -40.61 -21.88
N ALA A 51 6.72 -39.68 -20.95
CA ALA A 51 7.81 -39.11 -20.16
C ALA A 51 7.37 -38.93 -18.70
N MET A 52 8.24 -39.32 -17.77
CA MET A 52 8.02 -39.25 -16.32
C MET A 52 9.31 -38.84 -15.64
N SER A 53 9.29 -38.01 -14.58
CA SER A 53 10.51 -37.82 -13.76
C SER A 53 10.64 -38.86 -12.65
N ASP A 54 11.88 -39.24 -12.34
CA ASP A 54 12.21 -40.25 -11.33
C ASP A 54 12.38 -39.70 -9.91
N SER A 55 11.99 -38.45 -9.66
CA SER A 55 12.21 -37.69 -8.41
C SER A 55 13.69 -37.41 -8.07
N GLY A 56 14.64 -37.93 -8.84
CA GLY A 56 16.09 -37.69 -8.71
C GLY A 56 16.61 -36.55 -9.59
N GLY A 57 15.71 -35.77 -10.21
CA GLY A 57 16.07 -34.74 -11.18
C GLY A 57 16.26 -35.26 -12.61
N ASN A 58 15.90 -36.52 -12.88
CA ASN A 58 15.95 -37.05 -14.24
C ASN A 58 14.56 -37.10 -14.86
N ILE A 59 14.50 -36.84 -16.17
CA ILE A 59 13.34 -37.10 -17.01
C ILE A 59 13.58 -38.44 -17.71
N VAL A 60 12.72 -39.42 -17.45
CA VAL A 60 12.78 -40.74 -18.07
C VAL A 60 11.72 -40.85 -19.15
N MET A 61 12.13 -41.26 -20.35
CA MET A 61 11.31 -41.25 -21.56
C MET A 61 11.20 -42.65 -22.14
N GLU A 62 9.98 -43.02 -22.52
CA GLU A 62 9.68 -44.24 -23.24
C GLU A 62 9.85 -44.00 -24.74
N PRO A 63 10.87 -44.61 -25.40
CA PRO A 63 11.03 -44.44 -26.82
C PRO A 63 9.92 -45.17 -27.59
N PRO A 64 9.52 -44.66 -28.77
CA PRO A 64 8.67 -45.42 -29.66
C PRO A 64 9.42 -46.65 -30.20
N LEU A 65 8.67 -47.67 -30.63
CA LEU A 65 9.20 -48.93 -31.17
C LEU A 65 10.26 -48.70 -32.25
N GLY A 66 11.45 -49.25 -32.02
CA GLY A 66 12.59 -49.20 -32.94
C GLY A 66 13.68 -50.10 -32.40
N ILE A 67 14.94 -49.73 -32.60
CA ILE A 67 16.08 -50.47 -32.04
C ILE A 67 16.04 -50.53 -30.50
N TYR A 68 15.44 -49.53 -29.87
CA TYR A 68 15.01 -49.63 -28.48
C TYR A 68 13.63 -50.28 -28.44
N GLY A 69 13.51 -51.35 -27.67
CA GLY A 69 12.20 -51.95 -27.38
C GLY A 69 11.30 -50.90 -26.72
N PRO A 70 10.02 -50.80 -27.13
CA PRO A 70 9.06 -49.96 -26.46
C PRO A 70 8.73 -50.55 -25.09
N GLY A 71 8.08 -49.75 -24.26
CA GLY A 71 7.65 -50.16 -22.94
C GLY A 71 8.49 -49.59 -21.82
N LYS A 72 8.09 -49.98 -20.63
CA LYS A 72 8.57 -49.45 -19.37
C LYS A 72 9.11 -50.56 -18.51
N ASN A 73 10.07 -50.25 -17.66
CA ASN A 73 10.53 -51.18 -16.65
C ASN A 73 9.46 -51.40 -15.55
N ALA A 74 9.74 -52.27 -14.58
CA ALA A 74 8.82 -52.54 -13.47
C ALA A 74 8.46 -51.28 -12.64
N GLY A 75 9.28 -50.23 -12.71
CA GLY A 75 9.03 -48.92 -12.09
C GLY A 75 8.26 -47.93 -12.96
N ASN A 76 7.70 -48.37 -14.10
CA ASN A 76 6.97 -47.51 -15.04
C ASN A 76 7.86 -46.42 -15.71
N PHE A 77 9.17 -46.65 -15.77
CA PHE A 77 10.13 -45.77 -16.42
C PHE A 77 10.50 -46.27 -17.82
N GLY A 78 10.65 -45.36 -18.78
CA GLY A 78 11.18 -45.67 -20.09
C GLY A 78 12.68 -45.99 -20.08
N THR A 79 13.25 -46.29 -21.25
CA THR A 79 14.65 -46.71 -21.37
C THR A 79 15.63 -45.57 -21.63
N LEU A 80 15.13 -44.35 -21.92
CA LEU A 80 15.94 -43.16 -22.13
C LEU A 80 15.89 -42.26 -20.90
N ILE A 81 17.04 -41.75 -20.45
CA ILE A 81 17.14 -40.82 -19.32
C ILE A 81 17.79 -39.51 -19.77
N ALA A 82 17.16 -38.39 -19.44
CA ALA A 82 17.74 -37.06 -19.53
C ALA A 82 17.99 -36.55 -18.11
N ASN A 83 19.27 -36.40 -17.75
CA ASN A 83 19.67 -35.81 -16.49
C ASN A 83 19.70 -34.28 -16.66
N ASP A 84 18.77 -33.59 -16.02
CA ASP A 84 18.77 -32.14 -15.92
C ASP A 84 18.79 -31.74 -14.44
N PRO A 85 19.95 -31.36 -13.89
CA PRO A 85 20.07 -30.94 -12.50
C PRO A 85 19.15 -29.77 -12.12
N ASN A 86 18.62 -29.02 -13.09
CA ASN A 86 17.70 -27.92 -12.87
C ASN A 86 16.22 -28.35 -12.91
N PHE A 87 15.92 -29.61 -13.24
CA PHE A 87 14.58 -30.18 -13.16
C PHE A 87 14.19 -30.48 -11.69
N VAL A 88 14.06 -29.41 -10.91
CA VAL A 88 13.79 -29.45 -9.47
C VAL A 88 12.33 -29.06 -9.20
N PRO A 89 11.47 -29.96 -8.66
CA PRO A 89 10.06 -29.68 -8.41
C PRO A 89 9.75 -28.40 -7.61
N ALA A 90 10.70 -27.97 -6.79
CA ALA A 90 10.61 -26.73 -6.02
C ALA A 90 10.61 -25.45 -6.88
N ASN A 91 10.99 -25.54 -8.16
CA ASN A 91 11.07 -24.40 -9.06
C ASN A 91 9.77 -24.11 -9.84
N TRP A 92 8.70 -24.90 -9.64
CA TRP A 92 7.43 -24.65 -10.31
C TRP A 92 6.20 -24.89 -9.42
N PRO A 93 5.07 -24.21 -9.74
CA PRO A 93 3.89 -24.20 -8.88
C PRO A 93 3.33 -25.60 -8.62
N SER A 94 2.82 -25.84 -7.42
CA SER A 94 2.24 -27.12 -6.99
C SER A 94 0.97 -27.51 -7.72
N ASN A 95 0.32 -26.54 -8.39
CA ASN A 95 -0.80 -26.77 -9.29
C ASN A 95 -0.37 -26.99 -10.75
N LYS A 96 0.93 -27.16 -11.02
CA LYS A 96 1.47 -27.50 -12.33
C LYS A 96 2.20 -28.84 -12.27
N THR A 97 2.08 -29.60 -13.34
CA THR A 97 2.78 -30.88 -13.51
C THR A 97 3.67 -30.76 -14.75
N MET A 98 4.95 -31.11 -14.61
CA MET A 98 5.88 -31.21 -15.74
C MET A 98 6.40 -32.63 -15.82
N PHE A 99 6.29 -33.26 -17.01
CA PHE A 99 6.65 -34.66 -17.25
C PHE A 99 6.14 -35.60 -16.13
N GLY A 100 4.86 -35.48 -15.77
CA GLY A 100 4.22 -36.31 -14.74
C GLY A 100 4.61 -35.99 -13.29
N THR A 101 5.57 -35.08 -13.04
CA THR A 101 5.97 -34.67 -11.69
C THR A 101 5.26 -33.38 -11.26
N PRO A 102 4.43 -33.43 -10.20
CA PRO A 102 3.82 -32.23 -9.62
C PRO A 102 4.88 -31.29 -9.07
N GLY A 103 4.64 -29.98 -9.18
CA GLY A 103 5.47 -28.98 -8.53
C GLY A 103 5.34 -29.03 -7.02
N THR A 104 6.31 -28.45 -6.34
CA THR A 104 6.27 -28.26 -4.88
C THR A 104 6.34 -26.79 -4.49
N MET A 105 6.53 -25.86 -5.44
CA MET A 105 6.45 -24.43 -5.15
C MET A 105 5.01 -24.09 -4.72
N PRO A 106 4.79 -23.50 -3.54
CA PRO A 106 3.47 -23.10 -3.10
C PRO A 106 2.74 -22.27 -4.17
N SER A 107 1.50 -22.62 -4.48
CA SER A 107 0.63 -21.85 -5.37
C SER A 107 -0.48 -21.21 -4.55
N TYR A 108 -0.58 -19.88 -4.61
CA TYR A 108 -1.67 -19.13 -4.00
C TYR A 108 -2.70 -18.73 -5.07
N PRO A 109 -4.02 -18.82 -4.79
CA PRO A 109 -5.04 -18.32 -5.69
C PRO A 109 -4.83 -16.84 -6.04
N LEU A 110 -5.11 -16.47 -7.29
CA LEU A 110 -5.21 -15.07 -7.71
C LEU A 110 -6.20 -14.35 -6.78
N GLY A 111 -5.78 -13.25 -6.16
CA GLY A 111 -6.62 -12.48 -5.24
C GLY A 111 -6.54 -12.89 -3.77
N THR A 112 -5.60 -13.76 -3.38
CA THR A 112 -5.27 -13.92 -1.96
C THR A 112 -4.64 -12.61 -1.48
N ASN A 113 -5.43 -11.77 -0.83
CA ASN A 113 -5.02 -10.42 -0.45
C ASN A 113 -3.75 -10.46 0.40
N ILE A 114 -2.83 -9.57 0.06
CA ILE A 114 -1.66 -9.18 0.86
C ILE A 114 -2.24 -8.52 2.12
N THR A 115 -2.49 -9.31 3.17
CA THR A 115 -3.35 -8.89 4.29
C THR A 115 -2.67 -8.00 5.32
N ASN A 116 -1.36 -7.80 5.23
CA ASN A 116 -0.63 -7.07 6.25
C ASN A 116 -0.07 -5.77 5.67
N VAL A 117 -0.83 -4.69 5.85
CA VAL A 117 -0.32 -3.32 5.85
C VAL A 117 -0.06 -2.96 7.30
N TRP A 118 1.18 -2.63 7.67
CA TRP A 118 1.52 -2.19 9.02
C TRP A 118 2.49 -1.00 9.00
N ALA A 119 2.59 -0.31 10.14
CA ALA A 119 3.63 0.68 10.36
C ALA A 119 4.87 0.00 10.97
N ASP A 120 6.05 0.17 10.37
CA ASP A 120 7.31 -0.50 10.74
C ASP A 120 7.93 -0.05 12.08
N GLY A 121 7.21 0.73 12.89
CA GLY A 121 7.71 1.32 14.14
C GLY A 121 8.62 2.53 13.94
N LEU A 122 9.13 2.78 12.72
CA LEU A 122 9.82 4.01 12.32
C LEU A 122 8.87 5.02 11.67
N GLY A 123 7.61 4.62 11.45
CA GLY A 123 6.55 5.44 10.89
C GLY A 123 6.36 5.27 9.39
N ASN A 124 7.11 4.36 8.74
CA ASN A 124 6.89 4.04 7.34
C ASN A 124 5.75 3.01 7.23
N ILE A 125 5.06 3.02 6.08
CA ILE A 125 4.14 1.96 5.72
C ILE A 125 4.93 0.83 5.08
N SER A 126 4.77 -0.37 5.64
CA SER A 126 5.28 -1.60 5.06
C SER A 126 4.12 -2.44 4.52
N PHE A 127 4.34 -3.02 3.35
CA PHE A 127 3.47 -4.02 2.72
C PHE A 127 4.18 -5.36 2.75
N GLY A 128 3.57 -6.36 3.36
CA GLY A 128 4.18 -7.68 3.51
C GLY A 128 3.62 -8.70 2.55
N PHE A 129 4.46 -9.22 1.65
CA PHE A 129 4.10 -10.35 0.80
C PHE A 129 4.28 -11.67 1.56
N PRO A 130 3.39 -12.66 1.39
CA PRO A 130 3.58 -13.99 1.96
C PRO A 130 4.91 -14.60 1.50
N VAL A 131 5.62 -15.23 2.44
CA VAL A 131 6.82 -16.02 2.16
C VAL A 131 6.46 -17.10 1.14
N GLY A 132 7.17 -17.15 0.01
CA GLY A 132 6.95 -18.13 -1.06
C GLY A 132 6.29 -17.59 -2.34
N ALA A 133 5.94 -16.30 -2.40
CA ALA A 133 5.50 -15.65 -3.64
C ALA A 133 6.65 -15.40 -4.65
N TYR A 134 7.91 -15.44 -4.20
CA TYR A 134 9.09 -15.24 -5.03
C TYR A 134 10.13 -16.36 -4.84
N LEU A 135 10.75 -16.78 -5.95
CA LEU A 135 11.86 -17.72 -6.02
C LEU A 135 13.01 -17.25 -5.12
N GLN A 136 13.29 -18.03 -4.06
CA GLN A 136 14.47 -17.94 -3.18
C GLN A 136 14.74 -16.56 -2.52
N GLY A 137 14.52 -16.50 -1.20
CA GLY A 137 15.18 -15.52 -0.32
C GLY A 137 14.37 -14.31 0.15
N GLY A 138 13.11 -14.14 -0.29
CA GLY A 138 12.26 -13.02 0.15
C GLY A 138 11.09 -13.50 0.99
N GLY A 139 11.25 -13.55 2.31
CA GLY A 139 10.13 -13.83 3.20
C GLY A 139 10.50 -13.89 4.67
N PHE A 140 10.12 -12.83 5.38
CA PHE A 140 10.13 -12.63 6.84
C PHE A 140 11.17 -13.43 7.63
N GLY A 141 12.37 -12.84 7.78
CA GLY A 141 13.37 -13.36 8.72
C GLY A 141 14.70 -12.61 8.77
N ASN A 142 15.37 -12.37 7.63
CA ASN A 142 16.59 -11.54 7.47
C ASN A 142 17.07 -11.56 5.99
N PRO A 143 18.08 -10.77 5.59
CA PRO A 143 17.99 -9.60 4.70
C PRO A 143 17.55 -9.92 3.26
N GLY A 144 16.56 -9.18 2.77
CA GLY A 144 16.01 -9.35 1.41
C GLY A 144 14.49 -9.14 1.33
N THR A 145 13.90 -8.40 2.27
CA THR A 145 12.48 -8.11 2.25
C THR A 145 12.16 -7.25 1.03
N THR A 146 11.30 -7.75 0.14
CA THR A 146 10.66 -6.93 -0.88
C THR A 146 9.55 -6.12 -0.21
N GLU A 147 9.96 -5.21 0.68
CA GLU A 147 9.09 -4.20 1.25
C GLU A 147 9.03 -3.02 0.29
N VAL A 148 7.81 -2.58 -0.04
CA VAL A 148 7.62 -1.28 -0.67
C VAL A 148 7.46 -0.28 0.46
N HIS A 149 8.50 0.50 0.72
CA HIS A 149 8.41 1.58 1.69
C HIS A 149 7.80 2.82 1.01
N ASN A 150 6.77 3.39 1.62
CA ASN A 150 6.41 4.78 1.33
C ASN A 150 7.34 5.70 2.13
N PHE A 151 8.28 6.35 1.45
CA PHE A 151 9.23 7.29 2.06
C PHE A 151 8.72 8.74 2.09
N ASP A 152 7.43 8.99 1.89
CA ASP A 152 6.90 10.35 2.02
C ASP A 152 7.12 10.86 3.46
N PRO A 153 8.01 11.86 3.67
CA PRO A 153 8.31 12.39 5.01
C PRO A 153 7.09 13.07 5.65
N ASN A 154 6.04 13.35 4.87
CA ASN A 154 4.80 13.91 5.36
C ASN A 154 3.82 12.84 5.84
N HIS A 155 4.01 11.57 5.49
CA HIS A 155 3.16 10.46 5.93
C HIS A 155 3.60 9.94 7.30
N LYS A 156 3.51 10.80 8.31
CA LYS A 156 3.79 10.45 9.71
C LYS A 156 2.62 10.81 10.61
N ALA A 157 2.47 10.08 11.72
CA ALA A 157 1.38 10.27 12.67
C ALA A 157 1.18 11.74 13.09
N SER A 158 2.28 12.50 13.28
CA SER A 158 2.24 13.92 13.68
C SER A 158 1.61 14.86 12.65
N ASN A 159 1.44 14.40 11.40
CA ASN A 159 0.85 15.18 10.31
C ASN A 159 -0.59 14.76 9.99
N ILE A 160 -1.08 13.68 10.60
CA ILE A 160 -2.44 13.16 10.41
C ILE A 160 -3.26 13.57 11.63
N LEU A 161 -4.46 14.10 11.42
CA LEU A 161 -5.33 14.54 12.50
C LEU A 161 -5.66 13.41 13.47
N SER A 162 -5.65 13.71 14.76
CA SER A 162 -6.04 12.78 15.82
C SER A 162 -7.44 12.22 15.55
N GLY A 163 -7.56 10.89 15.58
CA GLY A 163 -8.80 10.18 15.26
C GLY A 163 -8.99 9.87 13.76
N VAL A 164 -8.06 10.28 12.90
CA VAL A 164 -8.02 9.89 11.48
C VAL A 164 -6.95 8.82 11.27
N THR A 165 -7.28 7.79 10.51
CA THR A 165 -6.33 6.75 10.09
C THR A 165 -6.12 6.85 8.58
N ILE A 166 -4.87 7.01 8.15
CA ILE A 166 -4.50 7.00 6.73
C ILE A 166 -3.53 5.85 6.50
N LEU A 167 -3.97 4.86 5.71
CA LEU A 167 -3.17 3.69 5.34
C LEU A 167 -2.58 2.97 6.57
N GLY A 168 -3.39 2.78 7.62
CA GLY A 168 -3.00 2.10 8.86
C GLY A 168 -2.24 2.95 9.87
N VAL A 169 -1.81 4.16 9.50
CA VAL A 169 -1.16 5.11 10.43
C VAL A 169 -2.23 5.95 11.14
N ASN A 170 -2.33 5.79 12.46
CA ASN A 170 -3.21 6.59 13.29
C ASN A 170 -2.61 7.99 13.51
N GLY A 171 -3.41 9.03 13.27
CA GLY A 171 -2.99 10.40 13.47
C GLY A 171 -2.86 10.81 14.93
N THR A 172 -1.89 11.69 15.18
CA THR A 172 -1.62 12.32 16.49
C THR A 172 -1.61 13.84 16.40
N ALA A 173 -1.78 14.43 15.21
CA ALA A 173 -1.87 15.86 15.06
C ALA A 173 -3.14 16.36 15.76
N ILE A 174 -2.97 17.16 16.80
CA ILE A 174 -4.10 17.83 17.43
C ILE A 174 -4.64 18.83 16.41
N ALA A 175 -5.94 18.79 16.14
CA ALA A 175 -6.58 19.78 15.28
C ALA A 175 -6.22 21.18 15.79
N GLY A 176 -5.67 22.03 14.92
CA GLY A 176 -5.37 23.42 15.27
C GLY A 176 -6.63 24.11 15.80
N ARG A 177 -6.46 25.06 16.71
CA ARG A 177 -7.59 25.87 17.21
C ARG A 177 -8.26 26.56 16.02
N PRO A 178 -9.57 26.40 15.80
CA PRO A 178 -10.24 27.10 14.72
C PRO A 178 -10.07 28.60 14.89
N TRP A 179 -9.86 29.30 13.78
CA TRP A 179 -9.68 30.74 13.75
C TRP A 179 -10.43 31.35 12.57
N ALA A 180 -10.68 32.65 12.65
CA ALA A 180 -11.31 33.44 11.61
C ALA A 180 -10.77 34.87 11.66
N SER A 181 -10.77 35.56 10.52
CA SER A 181 -10.46 36.98 10.42
C SER A 181 -11.41 37.66 9.45
N GLY A 182 -11.60 38.96 9.61
CA GLY A 182 -12.39 39.73 8.66
C GLY A 182 -12.39 41.21 8.98
N THR A 183 -13.27 41.92 8.27
CA THR A 183 -13.51 43.35 8.48
C THR A 183 -14.96 43.58 8.83
N SER A 184 -15.21 44.46 9.78
CA SER A 184 -16.57 44.84 10.16
C SER A 184 -16.64 46.34 10.41
N THR A 185 -17.65 46.98 9.84
CA THR A 185 -17.93 48.40 10.09
C THR A 185 -18.73 48.52 11.38
N SER A 186 -18.29 49.40 12.29
CA SER A 186 -19.02 49.67 13.52
C SER A 186 -20.40 50.25 13.22
N LEU A 187 -21.41 49.83 13.97
CA LEU A 187 -22.76 50.36 13.82
C LEU A 187 -22.80 51.89 14.00
N SER A 188 -23.68 52.56 13.26
CA SER A 188 -23.93 54.00 13.39
C SER A 188 -24.82 54.34 14.60
N SER A 189 -25.60 53.38 15.08
CA SER A 189 -26.37 53.52 16.31
C SER A 189 -25.47 53.35 17.54
N GLN A 190 -25.61 54.29 18.47
CA GLN A 190 -24.85 54.28 19.71
C GLN A 190 -25.21 53.05 20.53
N TRP A 191 -24.19 52.35 21.02
CA TRP A 191 -24.35 51.26 21.96
C TRP A 191 -23.97 51.80 23.34
N GLN A 192 -24.93 51.81 24.27
CA GLN A 192 -24.69 52.27 25.63
C GLN A 192 -23.84 51.22 26.36
N ALA A 193 -22.52 51.40 26.30
CA ALA A 193 -21.58 50.70 27.18
C ALA A 193 -21.55 51.46 28.51
N TYR A 194 -21.94 50.80 29.60
CA TYR A 194 -21.83 51.40 30.93
C TYR A 194 -20.37 51.32 31.39
N TYR A 195 -19.73 52.47 31.55
CA TYR A 195 -18.47 52.59 32.29
C TYR A 195 -18.80 53.00 33.72
N PRO A 196 -18.43 52.22 34.75
CA PRO A 196 -18.69 52.53 36.16
C PRO A 196 -17.78 53.62 36.76
N ASP A 197 -17.13 54.47 35.94
CA ASP A 197 -16.44 55.64 36.50
C ASP A 197 -17.44 56.80 36.70
N ASN A 198 -17.41 57.37 37.90
CA ASN A 198 -18.49 58.17 38.47
C ASN A 198 -18.57 59.60 37.91
N SER A 199 -18.83 59.82 36.61
CA SER A 199 -19.55 61.03 36.13
C SER A 199 -19.75 61.19 34.62
N SER A 200 -19.18 60.36 33.74
CA SER A 200 -19.28 60.59 32.28
C SER A 200 -19.69 59.36 31.48
N TYR A 201 -20.82 59.45 30.77
CA TYR A 201 -21.26 58.44 29.81
C TYR A 201 -20.38 58.51 28.55
N TYR A 202 -19.46 57.56 28.38
CA TYR A 202 -18.83 57.35 27.07
C TYR A 202 -19.74 56.51 26.18
N MET A 203 -20.35 57.16 25.19
CA MET A 203 -21.14 56.50 24.16
C MET A 203 -20.19 55.80 23.18
N GLY A 204 -20.14 54.47 23.22
CA GLY A 204 -19.37 53.66 22.29
C GLY A 204 -20.21 53.18 21.10
N TYR A 205 -19.53 52.77 20.03
CA TYR A 205 -20.13 52.03 18.92
C TYR A 205 -19.78 50.55 19.03
N ARG A 206 -20.41 49.67 18.25
CA ARG A 206 -20.16 48.22 18.31
C ARG A 206 -19.68 47.68 16.98
N VAL A 207 -18.55 46.96 17.00
CA VAL A 207 -18.11 46.09 15.90
C VAL A 207 -18.64 44.69 16.14
N GLN A 208 -19.08 44.04 15.06
CA GLN A 208 -19.71 42.73 15.12
C GLN A 208 -19.08 41.79 14.12
N GLY A 209 -18.62 40.64 14.59
CA GLY A 209 -18.37 39.47 13.76
C GLY A 209 -19.51 38.47 13.94
N SER A 210 -19.96 37.87 12.85
CA SER A 210 -20.98 36.82 12.86
C SER A 210 -20.56 35.63 12.00
N SER A 211 -21.29 34.52 12.12
CA SER A 211 -21.18 33.31 11.28
C SER A 211 -19.94 32.45 11.54
N PHE A 212 -19.39 32.48 12.76
CA PHE A 212 -18.35 31.52 13.15
C PHE A 212 -18.95 30.14 13.41
N SER A 213 -18.27 29.10 12.96
CA SER A 213 -18.56 27.71 13.35
C SER A 213 -18.04 27.35 14.74
N PHE A 214 -17.38 28.30 15.44
CA PHE A 214 -16.76 28.12 16.75
C PHE A 214 -17.04 29.29 17.69
N ASN A 215 -16.84 29.06 18.99
CA ASN A 215 -16.89 30.09 20.03
C ASN A 215 -15.47 30.65 20.20
N PRO A 216 -15.18 31.91 19.86
CA PRO A 216 -13.84 32.43 20.04
C PRO A 216 -13.51 32.58 21.53
N SER A 217 -12.32 32.11 21.94
CA SER A 217 -11.69 32.38 23.25
C SER A 217 -10.80 33.63 23.25
N VAL A 218 -10.40 34.11 22.07
CA VAL A 218 -9.64 35.35 21.88
C VAL A 218 -10.20 36.10 20.69
N VAL A 219 -10.43 37.41 20.84
CA VAL A 219 -10.77 38.31 19.73
C VAL A 219 -9.87 39.53 19.79
N VAL A 220 -9.17 39.79 18.69
CA VAL A 220 -8.34 40.99 18.49
C VAL A 220 -9.06 41.88 17.48
N ILE A 221 -9.17 43.17 17.79
CA ILE A 221 -9.66 44.19 16.86
C ILE A 221 -8.55 45.23 16.65
N SER A 222 -8.33 45.60 15.39
CA SER A 222 -7.50 46.74 15.01
C SER A 222 -8.27 47.71 14.13
N GLY A 223 -8.16 49.00 14.45
CA GLY A 223 -8.59 50.12 13.61
C GLY A 223 -7.40 51.03 13.30
N ASP A 224 -7.62 52.05 12.47
CA ASP A 224 -6.57 52.93 11.94
C ASP A 224 -5.69 53.62 13.00
N ASN A 225 -6.13 53.69 14.26
CA ASN A 225 -5.36 54.28 15.37
C ASN A 225 -5.49 53.53 16.71
N ASP A 226 -6.15 52.37 16.76
CA ASP A 226 -6.52 51.68 18.01
C ASP A 226 -6.30 50.17 17.88
N TYR A 227 -5.68 49.56 18.89
CA TYR A 227 -5.60 48.10 19.06
C TYR A 227 -6.27 47.70 20.37
N CYS A 228 -7.24 46.80 20.27
CA CYS A 228 -7.91 46.24 21.44
C CYS A 228 -7.81 44.71 21.38
N VAL A 229 -7.25 44.10 22.42
CA VAL A 229 -7.20 42.64 22.59
C VAL A 229 -8.18 42.24 23.68
N PHE A 230 -9.08 41.31 23.36
CA PHE A 230 -10.05 40.78 24.31
C PHE A 230 -9.85 39.27 24.47
N PHE A 231 -9.73 38.83 25.73
CA PHE A 231 -9.71 37.42 26.10
C PHE A 231 -11.10 37.03 26.62
N THR A 232 -11.73 36.05 26.00
CA THR A 232 -13.09 35.59 26.33
C THR A 232 -13.08 34.24 27.05
N GLY A 233 -11.89 33.70 27.34
CA GLY A 233 -11.67 32.42 28.00
C GLY A 233 -12.34 32.32 29.38
N GLY A 234 -13.55 31.75 29.42
CA GLY A 234 -14.15 31.19 30.63
C GLY A 234 -14.84 32.16 31.59
N PHE A 235 -15.12 33.41 31.20
CA PHE A 235 -15.81 34.36 32.09
C PHE A 235 -17.33 34.12 32.07
N LYS A 236 -17.83 33.29 32.98
CA LYS A 236 -19.27 33.24 33.30
C LYS A 236 -19.64 34.56 33.98
N ILE A 237 -20.60 35.28 33.42
CA ILE A 237 -21.21 36.46 34.05
C ILE A 237 -22.05 35.99 35.25
N GLY A 238 -21.37 35.66 36.34
CA GLY A 238 -21.84 35.77 37.71
C GLY A 238 -21.14 36.99 38.29
N GLN A 239 -21.89 37.85 38.97
CA GLN A 239 -21.43 39.15 39.46
C GLN A 239 -20.06 39.09 40.16
N SER A 240 -19.24 40.12 39.91
CA SER A 240 -17.94 40.42 40.55
C SER A 240 -16.74 39.54 40.15
N THR A 241 -15.98 40.00 39.16
CA THR A 241 -14.51 40.18 39.25
C THR A 241 -13.99 40.97 38.04
N SER A 242 -13.04 41.87 38.29
CA SER A 242 -12.57 42.91 37.38
C SER A 242 -11.97 42.38 36.08
N MET A 243 -12.35 42.98 34.94
CA MET A 243 -11.77 42.69 33.63
C MET A 243 -10.64 43.69 33.36
N VAL A 244 -9.41 43.22 33.15
CA VAL A 244 -8.30 44.10 32.75
C VAL A 244 -8.31 44.27 31.24
N VAL A 245 -8.77 45.42 30.76
CA VAL A 245 -8.65 45.81 29.35
C VAL A 245 -7.33 46.56 29.18
N HIS A 246 -6.37 45.95 28.46
CA HIS A 246 -5.16 46.65 28.03
C HIS A 246 -5.41 47.30 26.68
N GLY A 247 -5.71 48.60 26.69
CA GLY A 247 -5.64 49.44 25.49
C GLY A 247 -4.23 50.01 25.33
N TYR A 248 -3.57 49.72 24.22
CA TYR A 248 -2.31 50.36 23.85
C TYR A 248 -2.58 51.43 22.79
N HIS A 249 -2.48 52.70 23.18
CA HIS A 249 -2.36 53.82 22.26
C HIS A 249 -0.87 54.18 22.18
N PHE A 250 -0.31 54.37 20.98
CA PHE A 250 1.08 54.81 20.81
C PHE A 250 1.35 56.08 21.66
N GLY A 251 2.06 55.92 22.78
CA GLY A 251 2.52 57.02 23.66
C GLY A 251 1.84 57.17 25.02
N GLN A 252 0.71 56.49 25.30
CA GLN A 252 0.08 56.49 26.63
C GLN A 252 -0.62 55.15 26.91
N SER A 253 -0.19 54.44 27.95
CA SER A 253 -0.89 53.27 28.48
C SER A 253 -2.01 53.73 29.42
N TRP A 254 -3.26 53.63 28.97
CA TRP A 254 -4.41 53.79 29.85
C TRP A 254 -4.74 52.43 30.44
N LEU A 255 -4.23 52.16 31.64
CA LEU A 255 -4.76 51.10 32.53
C LEU A 255 -6.06 51.64 33.12
N ALA A 256 -7.13 51.63 32.33
CA ALA A 256 -8.45 51.81 32.91
C ALA A 256 -8.82 50.47 33.57
N GLN A 257 -8.72 50.42 34.90
CA GLN A 257 -9.34 49.37 35.70
C GLN A 257 -10.85 49.62 35.62
N VAL A 258 -11.46 49.21 34.50
CA VAL A 258 -12.89 49.35 34.31
C VAL A 258 -13.54 48.16 34.99
N ASP A 259 -14.35 48.40 36.02
CA ASP A 259 -14.97 47.30 36.77
C ASP A 259 -15.86 46.42 35.88
N HIS A 260 -16.39 46.95 34.77
CA HIS A 260 -17.22 46.20 33.84
C HIS A 260 -17.09 46.71 32.39
N VAL A 261 -16.56 45.87 31.49
CA VAL A 261 -16.78 46.00 30.03
C VAL A 261 -17.58 44.79 29.59
N PHE A 262 -18.81 45.03 29.12
CA PHE A 262 -19.69 43.95 28.66
C PHE A 262 -19.31 43.51 27.25
N VAL A 263 -18.53 42.43 27.16
CA VAL A 263 -18.26 41.74 25.90
C VAL A 263 -19.35 40.68 25.70
N ALA A 264 -20.20 40.87 24.68
CA ALA A 264 -21.19 39.87 24.32
C ALA A 264 -20.55 38.88 23.34
N VAL A 265 -20.12 37.72 23.84
CA VAL A 265 -19.72 36.57 23.02
C VAL A 265 -20.81 35.51 23.12
N ARG A 266 -21.34 35.11 21.97
CA ARG A 266 -22.31 34.01 21.84
C ARG A 266 -21.84 33.09 20.72
N PRO A 267 -22.35 31.85 20.63
CA PRO A 267 -21.98 30.97 19.54
C PRO A 267 -22.19 31.62 18.17
N GLY A 268 -21.12 31.64 17.37
CA GLY A 268 -21.13 32.26 16.06
C GLY A 268 -21.11 33.80 16.05
N PHE A 269 -20.90 34.46 17.19
CA PHE A 269 -21.07 35.91 17.30
C PHE A 269 -20.17 36.57 18.35
N PHE A 270 -19.59 37.74 18.02
CA PHE A 270 -19.02 38.65 19.02
C PHE A 270 -19.47 40.09 18.80
N GLY A 271 -19.59 40.86 19.88
CA GLY A 271 -19.81 42.30 19.87
C GLY A 271 -18.81 43.01 20.78
N LEU A 272 -18.01 43.91 20.22
CA LEU A 272 -16.99 44.65 20.96
C LEU A 272 -17.20 46.17 20.84
N PRO A 273 -17.05 46.92 21.94
CA PRO A 273 -17.17 48.37 21.92
C PRO A 273 -15.97 49.00 21.22
N VAL A 274 -16.22 50.04 20.42
CA VAL A 274 -15.21 50.84 19.72
C VAL A 274 -15.55 52.32 19.80
N LYS A 275 -14.55 53.18 19.55
CA LYS A 275 -14.66 54.62 19.76
C LYS A 275 -15.38 55.37 18.64
N TYR A 276 -15.15 54.97 17.38
CA TYR A 276 -15.63 55.73 16.22
C TYR A 276 -16.81 55.03 15.52
N PRO A 277 -17.87 55.77 15.13
CA PRO A 277 -18.99 55.24 14.35
C PRO A 277 -18.59 54.96 12.92
N SER A 278 -19.35 54.09 12.24
CA SER A 278 -19.23 53.86 10.80
C SER A 278 -17.79 53.64 10.30
N THR A 279 -16.91 53.19 11.20
CA THR A 279 -15.50 52.99 10.94
C THR A 279 -15.28 51.49 10.74
N THR A 280 -14.47 51.13 9.75
CA THR A 280 -14.14 49.73 9.46
C THR A 280 -13.00 49.28 10.34
N TYR A 281 -13.20 48.16 11.02
CA TYR A 281 -12.17 47.54 11.85
C TYR A 281 -11.82 46.17 11.29
N ASN A 282 -10.53 45.84 11.32
CA ASN A 282 -10.06 44.48 11.11
C ASN A 282 -10.21 43.70 12.41
N TRP A 283 -10.56 42.42 12.32
CA TRP A 283 -10.68 41.56 13.48
C TRP A 283 -10.12 40.17 13.21
N PHE A 284 -9.63 39.54 14.27
CA PHE A 284 -9.10 38.18 14.29
C PHE A 284 -9.65 37.45 15.52
N ALA A 285 -10.14 36.23 15.34
CA ALA A 285 -10.83 35.44 16.35
C ALA A 285 -10.27 34.01 16.37
N VAL A 286 -10.00 33.46 17.56
CA VAL A 286 -9.48 32.09 17.75
C VAL A 286 -10.29 31.38 18.83
N ALA A 287 -10.57 30.09 18.65
CA ALA A 287 -11.24 29.24 19.62
C ALA A 287 -10.39 28.86 20.84
#